data_AF-A0A965UI79-F1
#
_entry.id   AF-A0A965UI79-F1
#
_cell.length_a   1.000
_cell.length_b   1.000
_cell.length_c   1.000
_cell.angle_alpha   90.00
_cell.angle_beta   90.00
_cell.angle_gamma   90.00
#
_symmetry.space_group_name_H-M   'P 1'
#
loop_
_entity.id
_entity.type
_entity.pdbx_description
1 polymer ?
#
loop_
_entity_poly.entity_id
_entity_poly.type
_entity_poly.pdbx_seq_one_letter_code
_entity_poly.pdbx_strand_id
1 'polypeptide(L)'
;MSETQLVTIETQIADPIVRHKTNLALAKAVRDSVEQETIEVCGQRYIKNPGWLIMAGAAGYVVSGGEVKREGEGFIAKAYLRRSDNGVIVAEAEGFCSKDEKRWKHADEYAVRSMAQTRAASKVCKMALAACVPLMGIKNLSATPADEVPPGGFQDINTDKYEAPNPAEVKEITARLVEEKKAPDSEIKDMTVGFGKYKGQTVRQIAKSSEGFSWLMWLSEQPLKNAPDGQPYKKDLQLRAVIKAIIEEDKKDEITF
;
A
#
# COMPACT_ATOMS: atom_id res chain seq x y z
N MET A 1 -27.27 -26.97 14.46
CA MET A 1 -26.26 -27.09 13.38
C MET A 1 -25.19 -28.04 13.85
N SER A 2 -24.69 -28.95 13.01
CA SER A 2 -23.66 -29.91 13.45
C SER A 2 -22.30 -29.24 13.55
N GLU A 3 -21.42 -29.76 14.41
CA GLU A 3 -20.07 -29.25 14.66
C GLU A 3 -19.24 -29.17 13.37
N THR A 4 -19.42 -30.12 12.45
CA THR A 4 -18.79 -30.14 11.11
C THR A 4 -19.26 -28.99 10.21
N GLN A 5 -20.53 -28.57 10.32
CA GLN A 5 -21.06 -27.43 9.54
C GLN A 5 -20.47 -26.11 10.05
N LEU A 6 -20.28 -25.95 11.36
CA LEU A 6 -19.68 -24.74 11.94
C LEU A 6 -18.22 -24.56 11.49
N VAL A 7 -17.41 -25.63 11.55
CA VAL A 7 -16.01 -25.60 11.10
C VAL A 7 -15.89 -25.27 9.60
N THR A 8 -16.81 -25.78 8.78
CA THR A 8 -16.81 -25.52 7.34
C THR A 8 -17.13 -24.05 7.02
N ILE A 9 -18.07 -23.44 7.75
CA ILE A 9 -18.46 -22.03 7.57
C ILE A 9 -17.32 -21.09 8.03
N GLU A 10 -16.68 -21.38 9.16
CA GLU A 10 -15.55 -20.58 9.65
C GLU A 10 -14.34 -20.61 8.69
N THR A 11 -14.07 -21.77 8.10
CA THR A 11 -12.99 -21.93 7.10
C THR A 11 -13.27 -21.12 5.82
N GLN A 12 -14.53 -21.01 5.39
CA GLN A 12 -14.91 -20.19 4.24
C GLN A 12 -14.80 -18.68 4.50
N ILE A 13 -15.06 -18.23 5.73
CA ILE A 13 -14.94 -16.80 6.11
C ILE A 13 -13.46 -16.37 6.15
N ALA A 14 -12.54 -17.30 6.42
CA ALA A 14 -11.10 -17.06 6.43
C ALA A 14 -10.47 -16.98 5.02
N ASP A 15 -11.17 -17.43 3.97
CA ASP A 15 -10.69 -17.34 2.59
C ASP A 15 -10.59 -15.86 2.15
N PRO A 16 -9.40 -15.37 1.74
CA PRO A 16 -9.20 -14.00 1.30
C PRO A 16 -10.14 -13.56 0.17
N ILE A 17 -10.51 -14.46 -0.74
CA ILE A 17 -11.40 -14.18 -1.88
C ILE A 17 -12.83 -13.99 -1.38
N VAL A 18 -13.29 -14.86 -0.49
CA VAL A 18 -14.62 -14.75 0.11
C VAL A 18 -14.70 -13.47 0.94
N ARG A 19 -13.68 -13.18 1.75
CA ARG A 19 -13.60 -11.96 2.55
C ARG A 19 -13.64 -10.70 1.69
N HIS A 20 -12.89 -10.66 0.58
CA HIS A 20 -12.93 -9.54 -0.34
C HIS A 20 -14.32 -9.37 -0.99
N LYS A 21 -14.94 -10.46 -1.45
CA LYS A 21 -16.30 -10.43 -2.01
C LYS A 21 -17.33 -9.93 -0.99
N THR A 22 -17.22 -10.35 0.27
CA THR A 22 -18.08 -9.88 1.38
C THR A 22 -17.89 -8.39 1.62
N ASN A 23 -16.65 -7.89 1.69
CA ASN A 23 -16.37 -6.46 1.84
C ASN A 23 -16.91 -5.64 0.66
N LEU A 24 -16.80 -6.15 -0.58
CA LEU A 24 -17.36 -5.50 -1.77
C LEU A 24 -18.89 -5.46 -1.73
N ALA A 25 -19.54 -6.55 -1.32
CA ALA A 25 -20.99 -6.60 -1.18
C ALA A 25 -21.49 -5.63 -0.11
N LEU A 26 -20.82 -5.59 1.04
CA LEU A 26 -21.08 -4.64 2.12
C LEU A 26 -20.92 -3.20 1.64
N ALA A 27 -19.79 -2.88 0.98
CA ALA A 27 -19.51 -1.54 0.47
C ALA A 27 -20.58 -1.06 -0.50
N LYS A 28 -21.05 -1.93 -1.40
CA LYS A 28 -22.16 -1.61 -2.32
C LYS A 28 -23.47 -1.39 -1.58
N ALA A 29 -23.78 -2.21 -0.57
CA ALA A 29 -25.03 -2.15 0.16
C ALA A 29 -25.19 -0.86 0.98
N VAL A 30 -24.11 -0.35 1.57
CA VAL A 30 -24.15 0.84 2.44
C VAL A 30 -23.75 2.13 1.73
N ARG A 31 -23.36 2.08 0.45
CA ARG A 31 -22.76 3.19 -0.30
C ARG A 31 -23.55 4.50 -0.14
N ASP A 32 -24.84 4.48 -0.48
CA ASP A 32 -25.64 5.71 -0.55
C ASP A 32 -25.91 6.29 0.85
N SER A 33 -26.14 5.44 1.84
CA SER A 33 -26.32 5.87 3.24
C SER A 33 -25.03 6.43 3.83
N VAL A 34 -23.88 5.85 3.50
CA VAL A 34 -22.58 6.36 3.94
C VAL A 34 -22.23 7.67 3.23
N GLU A 35 -22.55 7.81 1.93
CA GLU A 35 -22.31 9.03 1.17
C GLU A 35 -23.05 10.25 1.76
N GLN A 36 -24.30 10.06 2.18
CA GLN A 36 -25.08 11.09 2.89
C GLN A 36 -24.47 11.48 4.25
N GLU A 37 -23.72 10.55 4.85
CA GLU A 37 -23.02 10.75 6.12
C GLU A 37 -21.55 11.14 5.94
N THR A 38 -21.23 11.88 4.90
CA THR A 38 -19.90 12.49 4.70
C THR A 38 -19.89 13.99 4.94
N ILE A 39 -18.70 14.53 5.23
CA ILE A 39 -18.39 15.96 5.12
C ILE A 39 -17.23 16.16 4.15
N GLU A 40 -17.20 17.30 3.48
CA GLU A 40 -16.08 17.69 2.64
C GLU A 40 -15.23 18.74 3.37
N VAL A 41 -13.93 18.47 3.47
CA VAL A 41 -12.92 19.36 4.03
C VAL A 41 -11.77 19.44 3.04
N CYS A 42 -11.50 20.64 2.53
CA CYS A 42 -10.38 20.89 1.62
C CYS A 42 -10.36 19.97 0.37
N GLY A 43 -11.52 19.72 -0.23
CA GLY A 43 -11.67 18.89 -1.44
C GLY A 43 -11.61 17.38 -1.22
N GLN A 44 -11.43 16.94 0.03
CA GLN A 44 -11.49 15.54 0.45
C GLN A 44 -12.75 15.29 1.28
N ARG A 45 -13.43 14.17 1.03
CA ARG A 45 -14.59 13.70 1.80
C ARG A 45 -14.17 12.77 2.93
N TYR A 46 -14.83 12.91 4.07
CA TYR A 46 -14.60 12.12 5.28
C TYR A 46 -15.92 11.62 5.86
N ILE A 47 -15.92 10.40 6.36
CA ILE A 47 -17.11 9.76 6.91
C ILE A 47 -17.35 10.26 8.34
N LYS A 48 -18.54 10.80 8.61
CA LYS A 48 -19.01 11.18 9.96
C LYS A 48 -19.28 9.94 10.80
N ASN A 49 -19.29 10.08 12.13
CA ASN A 49 -19.61 8.98 13.04
C ASN A 49 -20.88 8.17 12.66
N PRO A 50 -22.03 8.77 12.28
CA PRO A 50 -23.19 8.00 11.86
C PRO A 50 -22.93 7.08 10.65
N GLY A 51 -22.12 7.52 9.67
CA GLY A 51 -21.77 6.69 8.51
C GLY A 51 -20.94 5.46 8.90
N TRP A 52 -20.03 5.61 9.87
CA TRP A 52 -19.30 4.48 10.44
C TRP A 52 -20.20 3.51 11.19
N LEU A 53 -21.19 4.01 11.93
CA LEU A 53 -22.16 3.17 12.64
C LEU A 53 -23.08 2.40 11.69
N ILE A 54 -23.51 3.02 10.59
CA ILE A 54 -24.28 2.36 9.53
C ILE A 54 -23.47 1.18 8.94
N MET A 55 -22.20 1.42 8.63
CA MET A 55 -21.31 0.40 8.10
C MET A 55 -21.11 -0.75 9.08
N ALA A 56 -20.93 -0.44 10.38
CA ALA A 56 -20.81 -1.44 11.43
C ALA A 56 -22.08 -2.29 11.57
N GLY A 57 -23.26 -1.65 11.62
CA GLY A 57 -24.54 -2.36 11.72
C GLY A 57 -24.77 -3.29 10.54
N ALA A 58 -24.52 -2.83 9.31
CA ALA A 58 -24.65 -3.65 8.11
C ALA A 58 -23.66 -4.82 8.05
N ALA A 59 -22.48 -4.69 8.67
CA ALA A 59 -21.49 -5.74 8.79
C ALA A 59 -21.78 -6.74 9.93
N GLY A 60 -22.89 -6.58 10.66
CA GLY A 60 -23.23 -7.43 11.80
C GLY A 60 -22.45 -7.08 13.07
N TYR A 61 -22.03 -5.83 13.21
CA TYR A 61 -21.31 -5.34 14.39
C TYR A 61 -22.11 -4.29 15.17
N VAL A 62 -21.84 -4.21 16.47
CA VAL A 62 -22.36 -3.19 17.38
C VAL A 62 -21.18 -2.49 18.05
N VAL A 63 -21.21 -1.16 18.04
CA VAL A 63 -20.24 -0.34 18.78
C VAL A 63 -20.69 -0.23 20.22
N SER A 64 -19.76 -0.45 21.15
CA SER A 64 -19.98 -0.29 22.59
C SER A 64 -18.93 0.62 23.19
N GLY A 65 -19.36 1.50 24.11
CA GLY A 65 -18.48 2.37 24.87
C GLY A 65 -17.73 1.61 25.96
N GLY A 66 -16.50 2.01 26.22
CA GLY A 66 -15.67 1.55 27.33
C GLY A 66 -15.43 2.65 28.36
N GLU A 67 -14.34 2.48 29.10
CA GLU A 67 -13.88 3.44 30.10
C GLU A 67 -13.55 4.81 29.46
N VAL A 68 -13.89 5.89 30.17
CA VAL A 68 -13.50 7.25 29.81
C VAL A 68 -12.67 7.82 30.96
N LYS A 69 -11.39 8.12 30.68
CA LYS A 69 -10.43 8.67 31.64
C LYS A 69 -10.20 10.14 31.35
N ARG A 70 -10.11 10.94 32.41
CA ARG A 70 -9.64 12.32 32.30
C ARG A 70 -8.12 12.32 32.16
N GLU A 71 -7.60 13.10 31.24
CA GLU A 71 -6.17 13.27 31.01
C GLU A 71 -5.88 14.75 30.71
N GLY A 72 -5.26 15.45 31.66
CA GLY A 72 -5.08 16.90 31.59
C GLY A 72 -6.41 17.65 31.43
N GLU A 73 -6.45 18.55 30.42
CA GLU A 73 -7.65 19.30 30.02
C GLU A 73 -8.53 18.53 29.00
N GLY A 74 -8.33 17.22 28.87
CA GLY A 74 -9.03 16.35 27.94
C GLY A 74 -9.49 15.01 28.52
N PHE A 75 -9.95 14.14 27.62
CA PHE A 75 -10.44 12.80 27.92
C PHE A 75 -9.93 11.79 26.90
N ILE A 76 -9.54 10.61 27.38
CA ILE A 76 -9.39 9.38 26.58
C ILE A 76 -10.63 8.52 26.78
N ALA A 77 -11.28 8.10 25.70
CA ALA A 77 -12.37 7.13 25.72
C ALA A 77 -11.97 5.86 24.98
N LYS A 78 -12.31 4.70 25.56
CA LYS A 78 -12.24 3.39 24.90
C LYS A 78 -13.56 3.08 24.18
N ALA A 79 -13.47 2.40 23.04
CA ALA A 79 -14.61 1.82 22.35
C ALA A 79 -14.26 0.41 21.84
N TYR A 80 -15.28 -0.44 21.78
CA TYR A 80 -15.17 -1.81 21.30
C TYR A 80 -16.19 -2.05 20.19
N LEU A 81 -15.75 -2.71 19.13
CA LEU A 81 -16.63 -3.23 18.09
C LEU A 81 -16.88 -4.71 18.37
N ARG A 82 -18.14 -5.07 18.54
CA ARG A 82 -18.56 -6.42 18.91
C ARG A 82 -19.40 -7.05 17.82
N ARG A 83 -19.29 -8.35 17.61
CA ARG A 83 -20.28 -9.06 16.78
C ARG A 83 -21.66 -9.00 17.44
N SER A 84 -22.69 -8.77 16.65
CA SER A 84 -24.07 -8.68 17.13
C SER A 84 -24.62 -10.01 17.63
N ASP A 85 -24.09 -11.14 17.14
CA ASP A 85 -24.58 -12.49 17.41
C ASP A 85 -24.05 -13.09 18.71
N ASN A 86 -22.76 -12.90 19.02
CA ASN A 86 -22.09 -13.53 20.15
C ASN A 86 -21.35 -12.55 21.07
N GLY A 87 -21.35 -11.25 20.75
CA GLY A 87 -20.72 -10.21 21.57
C GLY A 87 -19.18 -10.22 21.58
N VAL A 88 -18.54 -11.08 20.77
CA VAL A 88 -17.08 -11.16 20.66
C VAL A 88 -16.53 -9.83 20.15
N ILE A 89 -15.50 -9.33 20.82
CA ILE A 89 -14.80 -8.09 20.44
C ILE A 89 -13.94 -8.39 19.21
N VAL A 90 -14.17 -7.64 18.14
CA VAL A 90 -13.47 -7.76 16.86
C VAL A 90 -12.43 -6.67 16.69
N ALA A 91 -12.66 -5.50 17.29
CA ALA A 91 -11.71 -4.40 17.33
C ALA A 91 -11.88 -3.57 18.61
N GLU A 92 -10.80 -2.94 19.03
CA GLU A 92 -10.78 -1.94 20.08
C GLU A 92 -10.05 -0.69 19.59
N ALA A 93 -10.48 0.47 20.07
CA ALA A 93 -9.79 1.72 19.78
C ALA A 93 -9.97 2.72 20.91
N GLU A 94 -9.07 3.69 20.94
CA GLU A 94 -9.11 4.83 21.84
C GLU A 94 -9.23 6.14 21.06
N GLY A 95 -10.12 7.00 21.54
CA GLY A 95 -10.32 8.36 21.08
C GLY A 95 -9.91 9.35 22.16
N PHE A 96 -9.12 10.35 21.79
CA PHE A 96 -8.71 11.44 22.65
C PHE A 96 -9.36 12.75 22.20
N CYS A 97 -9.78 13.58 23.14
CA CYS A 97 -10.17 14.96 22.86
C CYS A 97 -9.78 15.88 24.02
N SER A 98 -9.15 17.02 23.71
CA SER A 98 -8.71 18.01 24.71
C SER A 98 -9.10 19.43 24.32
N LYS A 99 -9.27 20.31 25.33
CA LYS A 99 -9.41 21.76 25.13
C LYS A 99 -8.15 22.41 24.51
N ASP A 100 -7.03 21.71 24.47
CA ASP A 100 -5.84 22.19 23.75
C ASP A 100 -6.07 22.26 22.22
N GLU A 101 -7.06 21.52 21.72
CA GLU A 101 -7.44 21.59 20.32
C GLU A 101 -8.16 22.90 20.01
N LYS A 102 -7.73 23.57 18.93
CA LYS A 102 -8.32 24.85 18.47
C LYS A 102 -9.86 24.83 18.42
N ARG A 103 -10.44 23.69 18.02
CA ARG A 103 -11.90 23.48 17.91
C ARG A 103 -12.62 23.36 19.26
N TRP A 104 -11.94 22.86 20.30
CA TRP A 104 -12.54 22.47 21.58
C TRP A 104 -12.16 23.39 22.75
N LYS A 105 -11.29 24.37 22.52
CA LYS A 105 -10.79 25.33 23.52
C LYS A 105 -11.84 25.99 24.40
N HIS A 106 -12.99 26.32 23.82
CA HIS A 106 -14.09 27.00 24.51
C HIS A 106 -15.31 26.10 24.73
N ALA A 107 -15.19 24.80 24.47
CA ALA A 107 -16.28 23.86 24.65
C ALA A 107 -16.47 23.48 26.13
N ASP A 108 -17.70 23.18 26.50
CA ASP A 108 -18.03 22.64 27.82
C ASP A 108 -17.38 21.26 28.01
N GLU A 109 -17.06 20.93 29.26
CA GLU A 109 -16.36 19.68 29.60
C GLU A 109 -17.12 18.42 29.13
N TYR A 110 -18.45 18.42 29.25
CA TYR A 110 -19.29 17.32 28.77
C TYR A 110 -19.17 17.13 27.25
N ALA A 111 -18.99 18.22 26.48
CA ALA A 111 -18.87 18.18 25.04
C ALA A 111 -17.52 17.59 24.63
N VAL A 112 -16.43 17.98 25.30
CA VAL A 112 -15.09 17.39 25.10
C VAL A 112 -15.10 15.90 25.44
N ARG A 113 -15.73 15.51 26.55
CA ARG A 113 -15.90 14.11 26.95
C ARG A 113 -16.69 13.31 25.92
N SER A 114 -17.82 13.84 25.46
CA SER A 114 -18.68 13.21 24.45
C SER A 114 -17.97 13.08 23.10
N MET A 115 -17.14 14.07 22.75
CA MET A 115 -16.34 14.00 21.52
C MET A 115 -15.25 12.92 21.60
N ALA A 116 -14.58 12.76 22.74
CA ALA A 116 -13.62 11.66 22.92
C ALA A 116 -14.29 10.30 22.65
N GLN A 117 -15.51 10.10 23.15
CA GLN A 117 -16.30 8.88 22.89
C GLN A 117 -16.67 8.73 21.41
N THR A 118 -17.10 9.83 20.76
CA THR A 118 -17.42 9.85 19.32
C THR A 118 -16.20 9.48 18.45
N ARG A 119 -15.01 10.00 18.79
CA ARG A 119 -13.75 9.65 18.13
C ARG A 119 -13.41 8.18 18.31
N ALA A 120 -13.54 7.65 19.53
CA ALA A 120 -13.28 6.25 19.80
C ALA A 120 -14.22 5.34 18.98
N ALA A 121 -15.51 5.69 18.91
CA ALA A 121 -16.53 4.97 18.14
C ALA A 121 -16.21 4.95 16.64
N SER A 122 -15.90 6.10 16.03
CA SER A 122 -15.54 6.14 14.61
C SER A 122 -14.24 5.40 14.33
N LYS A 123 -13.25 5.53 15.21
CA LYS A 123 -11.95 4.88 15.06
C LYS A 123 -12.04 3.36 15.18
N VAL A 124 -12.85 2.83 16.10
CA VAL A 124 -13.02 1.38 16.22
C VAL A 124 -13.70 0.78 14.97
N CYS A 125 -14.69 1.49 14.39
CA CYS A 125 -15.27 1.11 13.12
C CYS A 125 -14.24 1.14 11.99
N LYS A 126 -13.44 2.21 11.91
CA LYS A 126 -12.33 2.33 10.94
C LYS A 126 -11.38 1.14 11.02
N MET A 127 -10.95 0.74 12.22
CA MET A 127 -10.00 -0.37 12.40
C MET A 127 -10.48 -1.68 11.77
N ALA A 128 -11.79 -1.95 11.80
CA ALA A 128 -12.36 -3.16 11.24
C ALA A 128 -12.81 -3.01 9.77
N LEU A 129 -13.27 -1.82 9.36
CA LEU A 129 -14.07 -1.64 8.14
C LEU A 129 -13.43 -0.72 7.11
N ALA A 130 -12.27 -0.10 7.38
CA ALA A 130 -11.61 0.81 6.45
C ALA A 130 -11.35 0.20 5.05
N ALA A 131 -11.16 -1.12 4.97
CA ALA A 131 -11.00 -1.83 3.69
C ALA A 131 -12.23 -1.72 2.76
N CYS A 132 -13.42 -1.43 3.30
CA CYS A 132 -14.63 -1.24 2.51
C CYS A 132 -14.70 0.15 1.87
N VAL A 133 -14.00 1.15 2.41
CA VAL A 133 -14.10 2.55 1.97
C VAL A 133 -13.68 2.74 0.50
N PRO A 134 -12.54 2.21 0.03
CA PRO A 134 -12.18 2.30 -1.39
C PRO A 134 -13.15 1.56 -2.31
N LEU A 135 -13.78 0.48 -1.81
CA LEU A 135 -14.70 -0.37 -2.58
C LEU A 135 -16.05 0.31 -2.84
N MET A 136 -16.39 1.39 -2.12
CA MET A 136 -17.62 2.15 -2.35
C MET A 136 -17.58 2.99 -3.64
N GLY A 137 -16.38 3.24 -4.20
CA GLY A 137 -16.21 4.02 -5.42
C GLY A 137 -16.68 5.48 -5.29
N ILE A 138 -16.73 6.03 -4.08
CA ILE A 138 -17.09 7.43 -3.83
C ILE A 138 -15.86 8.29 -4.08
N LYS A 139 -15.99 9.28 -4.97
CA LYS A 139 -14.89 10.17 -5.34
C LYS A 139 -14.39 10.94 -4.11
N ASN A 140 -13.06 11.04 -3.98
CA ASN A 140 -12.37 11.75 -2.90
C ASN A 140 -12.77 11.29 -1.48
N LEU A 141 -13.24 10.06 -1.29
CA LEU A 141 -13.55 9.56 0.06
C LEU A 141 -12.30 9.02 0.76
N SER A 142 -11.97 9.58 1.92
CA SER A 142 -10.91 9.09 2.79
C SER A 142 -11.47 8.12 3.83
N ALA A 143 -10.67 7.11 4.20
CA ALA A 143 -10.96 6.25 5.34
C ALA A 143 -10.67 6.90 6.70
N THR A 144 -10.17 8.14 6.71
CA THR A 144 -10.02 8.92 7.95
C THR A 144 -11.39 9.38 8.45
N PRO A 145 -11.76 9.09 9.71
CA PRO A 145 -12.99 9.61 10.30
C PRO A 145 -13.01 11.13 10.35
N ALA A 146 -14.17 11.73 10.07
CA ALA A 146 -14.36 13.18 10.09
C ALA A 146 -13.97 13.83 11.44
N ASP A 147 -14.16 13.11 12.56
CA ASP A 147 -13.86 13.61 13.91
C ASP A 147 -12.36 13.76 14.19
N GLU A 148 -11.50 13.10 13.39
CA GLU A 148 -10.02 13.22 13.45
C GLU A 148 -9.47 14.30 12.49
N VAL A 149 -10.33 14.93 11.69
CA VAL A 149 -9.90 15.92 10.68
C VAL A 149 -9.88 17.33 11.28
N PRO A 150 -8.75 18.06 11.21
CA PRO A 150 -8.70 19.46 11.62
C PRO A 150 -9.63 20.34 10.76
N PRO A 151 -10.09 21.51 11.26
CA PRO A 151 -10.97 22.40 10.50
C PRO A 151 -10.41 22.86 9.13
N GLY A 152 -9.09 22.96 8.99
CA GLY A 152 -8.39 23.29 7.73
C GLY A 152 -7.96 22.06 6.93
N GLY A 153 -8.49 20.88 7.26
CA GLY A 153 -8.01 19.61 6.74
C GLY A 153 -6.57 19.32 7.19
N PHE A 154 -5.92 18.44 6.44
CA PHE A 154 -4.50 18.12 6.66
C PHE A 154 -3.57 19.04 5.87
N GLN A 155 -4.03 20.19 5.36
CA GLN A 155 -3.18 21.04 4.52
C GLN A 155 -1.99 21.67 5.29
N ASP A 156 -2.09 21.75 6.62
CA ASP A 156 -1.00 22.21 7.50
C ASP A 156 0.05 21.14 7.83
N ILE A 157 -0.16 19.85 7.49
CA ILE A 157 0.99 18.95 7.33
C ILE A 157 1.61 19.33 5.99
N ASN A 158 2.61 20.20 6.06
CA ASN A 158 3.45 20.53 4.93
C ASN A 158 4.10 19.24 4.39
N THR A 159 3.39 18.52 3.52
CA THR A 159 3.93 17.45 2.69
C THR A 159 4.83 18.01 1.59
N ASP A 160 4.82 19.33 1.37
CA ASP A 160 5.78 20.03 0.51
C ASP A 160 7.21 20.04 1.12
N LYS A 161 7.39 19.63 2.39
CA LYS A 161 8.71 19.23 2.90
C LYS A 161 9.24 17.93 2.25
N TYR A 162 8.38 17.24 1.51
CA TYR A 162 8.75 16.22 0.54
C TYR A 162 8.28 16.66 -0.84
N GLU A 163 8.64 17.87 -1.27
CA GLU A 163 8.79 18.16 -2.69
C GLU A 163 9.56 16.98 -3.31
N ALA A 164 9.01 16.39 -4.38
CA ALA A 164 9.73 15.39 -5.14
C ALA A 164 11.10 16.01 -5.49
N PRO A 165 12.22 15.32 -5.18
CA PRO A 165 13.54 15.92 -5.33
C PRO A 165 13.66 16.52 -6.73
N ASN A 166 14.20 17.72 -6.82
CA ASN A 166 14.40 18.39 -8.10
C ASN A 166 15.13 17.40 -9.04
N PRO A 167 14.81 17.30 -10.35
CA PRO A 167 15.57 16.48 -11.29
C PRO A 167 17.10 16.56 -11.15
N ALA A 168 17.64 17.69 -10.70
CA ALA A 168 19.06 17.85 -10.35
C ALA A 168 19.48 17.05 -9.10
N GLU A 169 18.68 17.09 -8.03
CA GLU A 169 18.91 16.34 -6.79
C GLU A 169 18.66 14.85 -7.00
N VAL A 170 17.64 14.46 -7.79
CA VAL A 170 17.45 13.06 -8.19
C VAL A 170 18.68 12.55 -8.91
N LYS A 171 19.24 13.34 -9.83
CA LYS A 171 20.46 12.99 -10.59
C LYS A 171 21.69 12.88 -9.69
N GLU A 172 21.81 13.75 -8.68
CA GLU A 172 22.88 13.69 -7.70
C GLU A 172 22.73 12.51 -6.73
N ILE A 173 21.52 12.23 -6.27
CA ILE A 173 21.18 11.07 -5.41
C ILE A 173 21.38 9.77 -6.19
N THR A 174 20.98 9.70 -7.47
CA THR A 174 21.29 8.53 -8.32
C THR A 174 22.78 8.41 -8.58
N ALA A 175 23.52 9.49 -8.82
CA ALA A 175 24.97 9.43 -8.97
C ALA A 175 25.66 8.91 -7.70
N ARG A 176 25.25 9.39 -6.52
CA ARG A 176 25.76 8.93 -5.23
C ARG A 176 25.39 7.48 -4.93
N LEU A 177 24.16 7.04 -5.21
CA LEU A 177 23.75 5.64 -5.05
C LEU A 177 24.45 4.71 -6.04
N VAL A 178 24.80 5.20 -7.23
CA VAL A 178 25.60 4.46 -8.23
C VAL A 178 27.08 4.39 -7.80
N GLU A 179 27.61 5.42 -7.14
CA GLU A 179 28.93 5.39 -6.51
C GLU A 179 28.98 4.49 -5.28
N GLU A 180 27.99 4.55 -4.38
CA GLU A 180 27.89 3.71 -3.18
C GLU A 180 27.64 2.23 -3.51
N LYS A 181 26.95 1.93 -4.62
CA LYS A 181 26.80 0.55 -5.12
C LYS A 181 28.03 -0.01 -5.83
N LYS A 182 29.14 0.73 -5.92
CA LYS A 182 30.45 0.12 -6.19
C LYS A 182 30.94 -0.59 -4.93
N ALA A 183 30.22 -1.62 -4.51
CA ALA A 183 30.81 -2.65 -3.69
C ALA A 183 31.99 -3.25 -4.49
N PRO A 184 33.18 -3.42 -3.91
CA PRO A 184 34.33 -4.01 -4.59
C PRO A 184 34.10 -5.46 -5.05
N ASP A 185 32.94 -6.05 -4.73
CA ASP A 185 32.56 -7.43 -5.04
C ASP A 185 31.46 -7.57 -6.11
N SER A 186 31.00 -6.47 -6.72
CA SER A 186 30.18 -6.55 -7.94
C SER A 186 31.06 -6.38 -9.18
N GLU A 187 32.06 -7.24 -9.36
CA GLU A 187 32.57 -7.54 -10.70
C GLU A 187 31.45 -8.27 -11.46
N ILE A 188 30.50 -7.50 -11.96
CA ILE A 188 29.61 -7.97 -13.03
C ILE A 188 30.56 -8.27 -14.18
N LYS A 189 30.87 -9.56 -14.40
CA LYS A 189 31.76 -10.06 -15.43
C LYS A 189 31.18 -9.78 -16.81
N ASP A 190 31.27 -8.53 -17.24
CA ASP A 190 30.97 -8.12 -18.61
C ASP A 190 32.08 -8.62 -19.53
N MET A 191 31.72 -9.10 -20.72
CA MET A 191 32.66 -9.66 -21.67
C MET A 191 32.73 -8.80 -22.93
N THR A 192 33.93 -8.63 -23.47
CA THR A 192 34.13 -7.94 -24.75
C THR A 192 33.92 -8.91 -25.91
N VAL A 193 33.10 -8.52 -26.89
CA VAL A 193 32.89 -9.28 -28.12
C VAL A 193 34.13 -9.19 -29.01
N GLY A 194 34.72 -10.33 -29.35
CA GLY A 194 35.95 -10.41 -30.14
C GLY A 194 35.77 -10.43 -31.67
N PHE A 195 34.53 -10.43 -32.17
CA PHE A 195 34.21 -10.70 -33.58
C PHE A 195 32.94 -9.97 -34.06
N GLY A 196 32.70 -9.98 -35.38
CA GLY A 196 31.47 -9.44 -35.98
C GLY A 196 31.35 -7.92 -35.93
N LYS A 197 30.11 -7.42 -36.07
CA LYS A 197 29.76 -5.99 -36.21
C LYS A 197 30.16 -5.16 -34.99
N TYR A 198 30.09 -5.72 -33.79
CA TYR A 198 30.35 -5.04 -32.52
C TYR A 198 31.68 -5.43 -31.87
N LYS A 199 32.67 -5.85 -32.67
CA LYS A 199 34.00 -6.22 -32.19
C LYS A 199 34.62 -5.10 -31.37
N GLY A 200 35.12 -5.44 -30.17
CA GLY A 200 35.76 -4.50 -29.25
C GLY A 200 34.81 -3.81 -28.27
N GLN A 201 33.49 -4.03 -28.39
CA GLN A 201 32.50 -3.52 -27.45
C GLN A 201 32.12 -4.59 -26.42
N THR A 202 31.75 -4.16 -25.22
CA THR A 202 31.21 -5.04 -24.17
C THR A 202 29.77 -5.44 -24.47
N VAL A 203 29.31 -6.58 -23.96
CA VAL A 203 27.93 -7.04 -24.20
C VAL A 203 26.92 -6.00 -23.70
N ARG A 204 27.18 -5.37 -22.55
CA ARG A 204 26.30 -4.33 -22.00
C ARG A 204 26.32 -3.03 -22.82
N GLN A 205 27.44 -2.67 -23.43
CA GLN A 205 27.48 -1.53 -24.36
C GLN A 205 26.61 -1.77 -25.60
N ILE A 206 26.60 -2.99 -26.13
CA ILE A 206 25.82 -3.36 -27.31
C ILE A 206 24.32 -3.38 -26.99
N ALA A 207 23.95 -3.88 -25.81
CA ALA A 207 22.55 -3.98 -25.36
C ALA A 207 21.84 -2.63 -25.20
N LYS A 208 22.58 -1.52 -25.06
CA LYS A 208 21.99 -0.16 -24.91
C LYS A 208 21.27 0.35 -26.16
N SER A 209 21.49 -0.27 -27.31
CA SER A 209 20.83 0.11 -28.57
C SER A 209 19.87 -0.99 -29.00
N SER A 210 18.69 -0.63 -29.50
CA SER A 210 17.67 -1.59 -29.93
C SER A 210 18.19 -2.54 -31.04
N GLU A 211 19.02 -2.01 -31.93
CA GLU A 211 19.69 -2.78 -32.99
C GLU A 211 20.74 -3.75 -32.41
N GLY A 212 21.54 -3.29 -31.43
CA GLY A 212 22.52 -4.12 -30.74
C GLY A 212 21.89 -5.20 -29.87
N PHE A 213 20.79 -4.91 -29.18
CA PHE A 213 20.04 -5.89 -28.41
C PHE A 213 19.46 -6.99 -29.31
N SER A 214 18.87 -6.61 -30.45
CA SER A 214 18.38 -7.56 -31.47
C SER A 214 19.51 -8.44 -32.02
N TRP A 215 20.70 -7.87 -32.20
CA TRP A 215 21.87 -8.61 -32.63
C TRP A 215 22.37 -9.60 -31.56
N LEU A 216 22.32 -9.23 -30.27
CA LEU A 216 22.67 -10.15 -29.16
C LEU A 216 21.67 -11.28 -29.01
N MET A 217 20.37 -11.00 -29.18
CA MET A 217 19.31 -12.01 -29.23
C MET A 217 19.56 -13.03 -30.35
N TRP A 218 19.74 -12.56 -31.58
CA TRP A 218 20.10 -13.41 -32.71
C TRP A 218 21.38 -14.20 -32.45
N LEU A 219 22.40 -13.51 -31.92
CA LEU A 219 23.68 -14.14 -31.64
C LEU A 219 23.46 -15.28 -30.66
N SER A 220 22.70 -15.10 -29.57
CA SER A 220 22.46 -16.11 -28.53
C SER A 220 21.91 -17.45 -29.04
N GLU A 221 21.20 -17.42 -30.17
CA GLU A 221 20.57 -18.57 -30.82
C GLU A 221 21.48 -19.26 -31.84
N GLN A 222 22.60 -18.64 -32.23
CA GLN A 222 23.51 -19.22 -33.23
C GLN A 222 24.28 -20.43 -32.69
N PRO A 223 24.44 -21.50 -33.50
CA PRO A 223 25.19 -22.69 -33.10
C PRO A 223 26.64 -22.32 -32.77
N LEU A 224 27.15 -22.92 -31.70
CA LEU A 224 28.53 -22.70 -31.28
C LEU A 224 29.50 -23.46 -32.18
N LYS A 225 30.65 -22.84 -32.46
CA LYS A 225 31.73 -23.54 -33.16
C LYS A 225 32.38 -24.52 -32.19
N ASN A 226 32.48 -25.77 -32.62
CA ASN A 226 33.17 -26.80 -31.86
C ASN A 226 34.68 -26.70 -32.09
N ALA A 227 35.44 -26.94 -31.03
CA ALA A 227 36.87 -27.19 -31.11
C ALA A 227 37.13 -28.56 -31.79
N PRO A 228 38.38 -28.86 -32.18
CA PRO A 228 38.74 -30.15 -32.77
C PRO A 228 38.35 -31.38 -31.92
N ASP A 229 38.14 -31.19 -30.61
CA ASP A 229 37.69 -32.17 -29.62
C ASP A 229 36.15 -32.37 -29.59
N GLY A 230 35.42 -31.79 -30.55
CA GLY A 230 33.96 -31.89 -30.67
C GLY A 230 33.17 -31.04 -29.67
N GLN A 231 33.82 -30.46 -28.65
CA GLN A 231 33.20 -29.58 -27.65
C GLN A 231 33.28 -28.09 -28.04
N PRO A 232 32.27 -27.25 -27.72
CA PRO A 232 32.33 -25.80 -27.94
C PRO A 232 33.49 -25.10 -27.23
N TYR A 233 34.01 -24.02 -27.82
CA TYR A 233 35.05 -23.22 -27.17
C TYR A 233 34.54 -22.60 -25.86
N LYS A 234 35.34 -22.76 -24.78
CA LYS A 234 35.02 -22.25 -23.43
C LYS A 234 34.71 -20.74 -23.42
N LYS A 235 35.42 -19.94 -24.22
CA LYS A 235 35.19 -18.50 -24.33
C LYS A 235 33.84 -18.15 -24.94
N ASP A 236 33.38 -18.93 -25.90
CA ASP A 236 32.08 -18.70 -26.55
C ASP A 236 30.93 -19.09 -25.63
N LEU A 237 31.09 -20.15 -24.84
CA LEU A 237 30.13 -20.53 -23.78
C LEU A 237 29.99 -19.44 -22.71
N GLN A 238 31.11 -18.84 -22.27
CA GLN A 238 31.11 -17.75 -21.30
C GLN A 238 30.42 -16.51 -21.88
N LEU A 239 30.74 -16.14 -23.12
CA LEU A 239 30.10 -15.01 -23.80
C LEU A 239 28.58 -15.20 -23.91
N ARG A 240 28.13 -16.42 -24.23
CA ARG A 240 26.70 -16.78 -24.29
C ARG A 240 25.98 -16.66 -22.95
N ALA A 241 26.64 -17.10 -21.87
CA ALA A 241 26.08 -17.00 -20.53
C ALA A 241 25.86 -15.54 -20.13
N VAL A 242 26.83 -14.66 -20.44
CA VAL A 242 26.73 -13.21 -20.20
C VAL A 242 25.62 -12.59 -21.04
N ILE A 243 25.51 -12.95 -22.33
CA ILE A 243 24.43 -12.46 -23.20
C ILE A 243 23.05 -12.86 -22.68
N LYS A 244 22.87 -14.11 -22.25
CA LYS A 244 21.58 -14.59 -21.71
C LYS A 244 21.19 -13.88 -20.41
N ALA A 245 22.16 -13.67 -19.51
CA ALA A 245 21.91 -12.93 -18.27
C ALA A 245 21.42 -11.51 -18.54
N ILE A 246 22.01 -10.82 -19.52
CA ILE A 246 21.62 -9.45 -19.90
C ILE A 246 20.21 -9.42 -20.54
N ILE A 247 19.88 -10.40 -21.38
CA ILE A 247 18.52 -10.52 -21.96
C ILE A 247 17.46 -10.79 -20.89
N GLU A 248 17.77 -11.59 -19.87
CA GLU A 248 16.86 -11.89 -18.76
C GLU A 248 16.69 -10.70 -17.79
N GLU A 249 17.73 -9.87 -17.61
CA GLU A 249 17.63 -8.61 -16.87
C GLU A 249 16.63 -7.65 -17.56
N ASP A 250 16.77 -7.43 -18.87
CA ASP A 250 15.95 -6.46 -19.61
C ASP A 250 14.46 -6.87 -19.67
N LYS A 251 14.16 -8.18 -19.74
CA LYS A 251 12.78 -8.70 -19.68
C LYS A 251 12.09 -8.49 -18.32
N LYS A 252 12.84 -8.34 -17.23
CA LYS A 252 12.26 -8.10 -15.90
C LYS A 252 11.86 -6.64 -15.72
N ASP A 253 12.52 -5.72 -16.41
CA ASP A 253 12.23 -4.29 -16.38
C ASP A 253 10.99 -3.91 -17.22
N GLU A 254 10.50 -4.79 -18.10
CA GLU A 254 9.22 -4.63 -18.83
C GLU A 254 7.96 -4.99 -18.02
N ILE A 255 8.08 -5.49 -16.78
CA ILE A 255 6.91 -5.71 -15.91
C ILE A 255 6.57 -4.40 -15.21
N THR A 256 5.87 -3.52 -15.92
CA THR A 256 5.19 -2.35 -15.36
C THR A 256 3.98 -2.79 -14.55
N PHE A 257 3.91 -2.37 -13.28
CA PHE A 257 2.70 -2.41 -12.44
C PHE A 257 1.54 -1.62 -13.05
#